data_AF-E6TT47-F1
#
_entry.id   AF-E6TT47-F1
#
_cell.length_a   1.000
_cell.length_b   1.000
_cell.length_c   1.000
_cell.angle_alpha   90.00
_cell.angle_beta   90.00
_cell.angle_gamma   90.00
#
_symmetry.space_group_name_H-M   'P 1'
#
loop_
_entity.id
_entity.type
_entity.pdbx_description
1 polymer ?
#
loop_
_entity_poly.entity_id
_entity_poly.type
_entity_poly.pdbx_seq_one_letter_code
_entity_poly.pdbx_strand_id
1 'polypeptide(L)'
;MFGDAYEVLGISNDAIELEIKRAYNRKIKEFSNEKHPEQFKNIRRAYEILINEASRQKYDTMRTFGPEINRLEADAEHALSKKDLHSATLAYKKILMIEPSLHIYRNELALTLVQQGDLEKGLIQFEKLVTKYPENASYRCNYAHCLQKLGKTNEAVDSFKTAHHLDPNDVNIVFSLVELYIDNHDYEKARFTIESALEEKENEGFHRFYYLFKLIHVDIFERNTEQLERSLARVETLISAHIEESAYVANEFARLAFQLYEVKLYDWAKRLTERAIELDPENEYIQALHESNEENNVKSKEFQYLMDDERILKPVKHPFFLAFHKDEMSDEEFEQSLSIMYENVEYIAKFDPHETIKSLKRVLIKYPHLYESRQEFLEKIQGLANRSLEEQSQYEQLKHDHQVINALKRLIALYLSDVSEEERKHYFDDIIDELTYERTRAVYQSVTRIQSSYPLLYRLNESFFDELKRNAR
;
A
#
# COMPACT_ATOMS: atom_id res chain seq x y z
N MET A 1 4.25 -18.68 46.71
CA MET A 1 5.02 -19.55 45.80
C MET A 1 4.82 -20.99 46.23
N PHE A 2 4.52 -21.88 45.29
CA PHE A 2 4.53 -23.32 45.53
C PHE A 2 6.00 -23.76 45.75
N GLY A 3 6.31 -24.35 46.90
CA GLY A 3 7.65 -24.87 47.20
C GLY A 3 7.97 -26.14 46.40
N ASP A 4 9.21 -26.62 46.49
CA ASP A 4 9.61 -27.86 45.82
C ASP A 4 8.71 -29.04 46.24
N ALA A 5 8.22 -29.84 45.28
CA ALA A 5 7.22 -30.86 45.54
C ALA A 5 7.76 -31.99 46.44
N TYR A 6 9.06 -32.30 46.35
CA TYR A 6 9.72 -33.28 47.21
C TYR A 6 9.88 -32.74 48.63
N GLU A 7 10.23 -31.46 48.78
CA GLU A 7 10.30 -30.79 50.09
C GLU A 7 8.93 -30.70 50.77
N VAL A 8 7.87 -30.39 50.01
CA VAL A 8 6.49 -30.32 50.51
C VAL A 8 6.04 -31.67 51.09
N LEU A 9 6.38 -32.78 50.43
CA LEU A 9 6.11 -34.12 50.92
C LEU A 9 7.16 -34.66 51.91
N GLY A 10 8.33 -34.01 52.01
CA GLY A 10 9.44 -34.40 52.87
C GLY A 10 10.09 -35.73 52.44
N ILE A 11 10.24 -35.94 51.12
CA ILE A 11 10.77 -37.16 50.52
C ILE A 11 11.97 -36.84 49.61
N SER A 12 12.75 -37.86 49.27
CA SER A 12 13.88 -37.73 48.35
C SER A 12 13.44 -37.80 46.88
N ASN A 13 14.27 -37.28 45.98
CA ASN A 13 13.97 -37.22 44.54
C ASN A 13 13.92 -38.60 43.87
N ASP A 14 14.54 -39.61 44.48
CA ASP A 14 14.54 -41.02 44.06
C ASP A 14 13.40 -41.84 44.69
N ALA A 15 12.49 -41.20 45.45
CA ALA A 15 11.41 -41.89 46.14
C ALA A 15 10.54 -42.72 45.20
N ILE A 16 10.22 -43.95 45.58
CA ILE A 16 9.33 -44.82 44.79
C ILE A 16 7.85 -44.43 45.00
N GLU A 17 6.95 -44.86 44.12
CA GLU A 17 5.53 -44.52 44.16
C GLU A 17 4.88 -44.81 45.55
N LEU A 18 5.26 -45.94 46.18
CA LEU A 18 4.78 -46.32 47.50
C LEU A 18 5.17 -45.31 48.59
N GLU A 19 6.36 -44.72 48.49
CA GLU A 19 6.87 -43.73 49.44
C GLU A 19 6.15 -42.39 49.25
N ILE A 20 5.88 -41.99 48.01
CA ILE A 20 5.07 -40.81 47.68
C ILE A 20 3.66 -40.93 48.28
N LYS A 21 2.99 -42.08 48.08
CA LYS A 21 1.66 -42.37 48.65
C LYS A 21 1.67 -42.33 50.19
N ARG A 22 2.71 -42.91 50.81
CA ARG A 22 2.86 -42.92 52.28
C ARG A 22 3.14 -41.52 52.84
N ALA A 23 3.95 -40.72 52.16
CA ALA A 23 4.25 -39.35 52.55
C ALA A 23 3.02 -38.45 52.45
N TYR A 24 2.28 -38.54 51.34
CA TYR A 24 1.01 -37.83 51.17
C TYR A 24 0.01 -38.14 52.29
N ASN A 25 -0.24 -39.44 52.56
CA ASN A 25 -1.15 -39.88 53.61
C ASN A 25 -0.74 -39.40 55.02
N ARG A 26 0.56 -39.23 55.26
CA ARG A 26 1.08 -38.68 56.53
C ARG A 26 0.81 -37.18 56.62
N LYS A 27 1.15 -36.44 55.56
CA LYS A 27 1.02 -34.98 55.49
C LYS A 27 -0.43 -34.51 55.57
N ILE A 28 -1.39 -35.20 54.95
CA ILE A 28 -2.82 -34.81 55.04
C ILE A 28 -3.46 -35.11 56.40
N LYS A 29 -2.90 -36.04 57.20
CA LYS A 29 -3.34 -36.28 58.59
C LYS A 29 -2.82 -35.19 59.53
N GLU A 30 -1.62 -34.68 59.25
CA GLU A 30 -1.00 -33.58 59.98
C GLU A 30 -1.63 -32.23 59.63
N PHE A 31 -1.88 -31.99 58.33
CA PHE A 31 -2.45 -30.77 57.79
C PHE A 31 -3.82 -31.04 57.17
N SER A 32 -4.88 -31.03 57.98
CA SER A 32 -6.25 -31.24 57.49
C SER A 32 -6.77 -30.03 56.70
N ASN A 33 -7.66 -30.27 55.73
CA ASN A 33 -8.27 -29.21 54.91
C ASN A 33 -9.01 -28.15 55.75
N GLU A 34 -9.63 -28.56 56.86
CA GLU A 34 -10.39 -27.67 57.75
C GLU A 34 -9.49 -26.73 58.58
N LYS A 35 -8.29 -27.19 58.97
CA LYS A 35 -7.38 -26.43 59.84
C LYS A 35 -6.26 -25.72 59.07
N HIS A 36 -5.88 -26.27 57.91
CA HIS A 36 -4.71 -25.86 57.13
C HIS A 36 -4.99 -25.92 55.61
N PRO A 37 -5.96 -25.15 55.10
CA PRO A 37 -6.42 -25.26 53.71
C PRO A 37 -5.32 -25.01 52.67
N GLU A 38 -4.45 -24.02 52.89
CA GLU A 38 -3.36 -23.70 51.96
C GLU A 38 -2.25 -24.77 51.94
N GLN A 39 -1.85 -25.28 53.12
CA GLN A 39 -0.89 -26.37 53.21
C GLN A 39 -1.45 -27.64 52.59
N PHE A 40 -2.73 -27.96 52.85
CA PHE A 40 -3.42 -29.11 52.28
C PHE A 40 -3.46 -29.02 50.74
N LYS A 41 -3.77 -27.84 50.19
CA LYS A 41 -3.73 -27.57 48.74
C LYS A 41 -2.33 -27.79 48.16
N ASN A 42 -1.28 -27.30 48.81
CA ASN A 42 0.10 -27.50 48.35
C ASN A 42 0.53 -28.98 48.43
N ILE A 43 0.19 -29.68 49.51
CA ILE A 43 0.48 -31.12 49.68
C ILE A 43 -0.23 -31.93 48.58
N ARG A 44 -1.50 -31.63 48.30
CA ARG A 44 -2.27 -32.27 47.24
C ARG A 44 -1.64 -32.02 45.88
N ARG A 45 -1.28 -30.78 45.57
CA ARG A 45 -0.63 -30.43 44.31
C ARG A 45 0.73 -31.12 44.15
N ALA A 46 1.55 -31.18 45.20
CA ALA A 46 2.83 -31.90 45.19
C ALA A 46 2.64 -33.40 44.94
N TYR A 47 1.63 -34.00 45.57
CA TYR A 47 1.27 -35.39 45.32
C TYR A 47 0.79 -35.63 43.88
N GLU A 48 -0.08 -34.78 43.35
CA GLU A 48 -0.59 -34.89 41.97
C GLU A 48 0.54 -34.79 40.92
N ILE A 49 1.54 -33.94 41.18
CA ILE A 49 2.74 -33.83 40.33
C ILE A 49 3.59 -35.11 40.40
N LEU A 50 3.89 -35.59 41.61
CA LEU A 50 4.87 -36.65 41.81
C LEU A 50 4.30 -38.07 41.59
N ILE A 51 2.99 -38.26 41.73
CA ILE A 51 2.38 -39.59 41.62
C ILE A 51 2.25 -40.08 40.18
N ASN A 52 2.08 -39.16 39.23
CA ASN A 52 2.01 -39.48 37.82
C ASN A 52 3.42 -39.48 37.23
N GLU A 53 3.86 -40.61 36.68
CA GLU A 53 5.22 -40.77 36.16
C GLU A 53 5.59 -39.71 35.10
N ALA A 54 4.70 -39.43 34.16
CA ALA A 54 4.94 -38.43 33.11
C ALA A 54 4.99 -37.00 33.68
N SER A 55 4.09 -36.67 34.62
CA SER A 55 4.09 -35.37 35.31
C SER A 55 5.33 -35.18 36.18
N ARG A 56 5.77 -36.24 36.87
CA ARG A 56 6.96 -36.26 37.71
C ARG A 56 8.22 -36.08 36.87
N GLN A 57 8.35 -36.85 35.79
CA GLN A 57 9.47 -36.72 34.86
C GLN A 57 9.56 -35.28 34.33
N LYS A 58 8.44 -34.71 33.89
CA LYS A 58 8.40 -33.30 33.46
C LYS A 58 8.83 -32.34 34.58
N TYR A 59 8.32 -32.54 35.79
CA TYR A 59 8.68 -31.72 36.93
C TYR A 59 10.18 -31.78 37.26
N ASP A 60 10.75 -32.98 37.26
CA ASP A 60 12.19 -33.21 37.49
C ASP A 60 13.03 -32.56 36.38
N THR A 61 12.64 -32.73 35.12
CA THR A 61 13.28 -32.07 33.97
C THR A 61 13.25 -30.55 34.12
N MET A 62 12.09 -29.97 34.43
CA MET A 62 11.96 -28.51 34.58
C MET A 62 12.73 -28.00 35.81
N ARG A 63 12.85 -28.79 36.87
CA ARG A 63 13.64 -28.45 38.05
C ARG A 63 15.14 -28.47 37.76
N THR A 64 15.62 -29.43 36.97
CA THR A 64 17.04 -29.57 36.64
C THR A 64 17.48 -28.66 35.48
N PHE A 65 16.69 -28.61 34.40
CA PHE A 65 17.03 -27.91 33.16
C PHE A 65 16.24 -26.63 32.94
N GLY A 66 15.39 -26.21 33.89
CA GLY A 66 14.62 -24.96 33.80
C GLY A 66 15.49 -23.72 33.49
N PRO A 67 16.63 -23.49 34.17
CA PRO A 67 17.52 -22.38 33.82
C PRO A 67 18.06 -22.44 32.39
N GLU A 68 18.31 -23.65 31.87
CA GLU A 68 18.75 -23.84 30.49
C GLU A 68 17.61 -23.58 29.49
N ILE A 69 16.40 -24.04 29.78
CA ILE A 69 15.20 -23.77 28.97
C ILE A 69 14.95 -22.25 28.91
N ASN A 70 14.99 -21.55 30.05
CA ASN A 70 14.79 -20.09 30.09
C ASN A 70 15.87 -19.34 29.29
N ARG A 71 17.12 -19.83 29.34
CA ARG A 71 18.20 -19.26 28.52
C ARG A 71 17.95 -19.48 27.02
N LEU A 72 17.54 -20.69 26.63
CA LEU A 72 17.22 -21.01 25.24
C LEU A 72 16.00 -20.21 24.73
N GLU A 73 15.01 -19.98 25.59
CA GLU A 73 13.87 -19.10 25.31
C GLU A 73 14.34 -17.66 25.04
N ALA A 74 15.16 -17.09 25.92
CA ALA A 74 15.73 -15.76 25.73
C ALA A 74 16.59 -15.66 24.45
N ASP A 75 17.38 -16.70 24.15
CA ASP A 75 18.14 -16.81 22.90
C ASP A 75 17.21 -16.82 21.67
N ALA A 76 16.07 -17.52 21.75
CA ALA A 76 15.08 -17.58 20.68
C ALA A 76 14.39 -16.22 20.46
N GLU A 77 13.95 -15.56 21.53
CA GLU A 77 13.32 -14.24 21.48
C GLU A 77 14.28 -13.19 20.89
N HIS A 78 15.54 -13.20 21.33
CA HIS A 78 16.58 -12.33 20.77
C HIS A 78 16.80 -12.61 19.28
N ALA A 79 16.83 -13.88 18.88
CA ALA A 79 16.95 -14.25 17.48
C ALA A 79 15.75 -13.77 16.64
N LEU A 80 14.52 -13.93 17.14
CA LEU A 80 13.30 -13.42 16.49
C LEU A 80 13.31 -11.89 16.35
N SER A 81 13.79 -11.16 17.37
CA SER A 81 13.93 -9.69 17.31
C SER A 81 14.86 -9.22 16.18
N LYS A 82 15.84 -10.07 15.82
CA LYS A 82 16.77 -9.85 14.71
C LYS A 82 16.31 -10.46 13.38
N LYS A 83 15.10 -11.05 13.35
CA LYS A 83 14.59 -11.85 12.23
C LYS A 83 15.49 -13.05 11.86
N ASP A 84 16.35 -13.50 12.78
CA ASP A 84 17.12 -14.74 12.63
C ASP A 84 16.26 -15.94 13.01
N LEU A 85 15.40 -16.33 12.08
CA LEU A 85 14.47 -17.43 12.29
C LEU A 85 15.19 -18.77 12.50
N HIS A 86 16.39 -18.95 11.92
CA HIS A 86 17.14 -20.20 11.98
C HIS A 86 17.61 -20.49 13.41
N SER A 87 18.22 -19.49 14.05
CA SER A 87 18.65 -19.61 15.44
C SER A 87 17.47 -19.81 16.39
N ALA A 88 16.36 -19.11 16.18
CA ALA A 88 15.13 -19.30 16.97
C ALA A 88 14.59 -20.74 16.85
N THR A 89 14.51 -21.25 15.62
CA THR A 89 14.10 -22.64 15.34
C THR A 89 14.99 -23.66 16.05
N LEU A 90 16.31 -23.44 16.05
CA LEU A 90 17.27 -24.32 16.73
C LEU A 90 17.10 -24.28 18.25
N ALA A 91 16.86 -23.10 18.83
CA ALA A 91 16.60 -22.94 20.25
C ALA A 91 15.33 -23.68 20.68
N TYR A 92 14.21 -23.51 19.97
CA TYR A 92 12.98 -24.24 20.27
C TYR A 92 13.14 -25.76 20.09
N LYS A 93 13.90 -26.22 19.09
CA LYS A 93 14.24 -27.65 18.96
C LYS A 93 15.01 -28.16 20.17
N LYS A 94 15.99 -27.41 20.67
CA LYS A 94 16.76 -27.77 21.88
C LYS A 94 15.86 -27.84 23.11
N ILE A 95 14.95 -26.86 23.30
CA ILE A 95 13.97 -26.88 24.39
C ILE A 95 13.11 -28.15 24.32
N LEU A 96 12.61 -28.49 23.12
CA LEU A 96 11.78 -29.68 22.91
C LEU A 96 12.56 -31.00 22.96
N MET A 97 13.90 -30.99 22.83
CA MET A 97 14.75 -32.14 23.12
C MET A 97 14.91 -32.38 24.62
N ILE A 98 14.92 -31.30 25.42
CA ILE A 98 14.96 -31.38 26.89
C ILE A 98 13.60 -31.84 27.42
N GLU A 99 12.51 -31.18 27.01
CA GLU A 99 11.15 -31.52 27.45
C GLU A 99 10.14 -31.49 26.27
N PRO A 100 9.88 -32.65 25.64
CA PRO A 100 9.00 -32.75 24.47
C PRO A 100 7.53 -32.38 24.72
N SER A 101 7.09 -32.33 25.98
CA SER A 101 5.69 -32.05 26.35
C SER A 101 5.34 -30.55 26.43
N LEU A 102 6.32 -29.65 26.27
CA LEU A 102 6.08 -28.19 26.25
C LEU A 102 5.45 -27.76 24.93
N HIS A 103 4.14 -27.93 24.83
CA HIS A 103 3.36 -27.65 23.62
C HIS A 103 3.41 -26.17 23.17
N ILE A 104 3.61 -25.22 24.09
CA ILE A 104 3.80 -23.80 23.76
C ILE A 104 5.03 -23.63 22.84
N TYR A 105 6.18 -24.20 23.20
CA TYR A 105 7.38 -24.13 22.34
C TYR A 105 7.26 -24.96 21.06
N ARG A 106 6.36 -25.96 21.02
CA ARG A 106 6.01 -26.65 19.76
C ARG A 106 5.21 -25.73 18.84
N ASN A 107 4.31 -24.90 19.39
CA ASN A 107 3.61 -23.87 18.64
C ASN A 107 4.60 -22.83 18.12
N GLU A 108 5.50 -22.31 18.96
CA GLU A 108 6.52 -21.35 18.53
C GLU A 108 7.46 -21.92 17.47
N LEU A 109 7.86 -23.19 17.59
CA LEU A 109 8.61 -23.89 16.55
C LEU A 109 7.82 -23.95 15.23
N ALA A 110 6.54 -24.29 15.29
CA ALA A 110 5.69 -24.40 14.10
C ALA A 110 5.51 -23.05 13.41
N LEU A 111 5.21 -21.99 14.17
CA LEU A 111 5.10 -20.61 13.66
C LEU A 111 6.41 -20.13 13.04
N THR A 112 7.55 -20.38 13.70
CA THR A 112 8.87 -19.99 13.18
C THR A 112 9.21 -20.73 11.88
N LEU A 113 8.89 -22.03 11.78
CA LEU A 113 9.06 -22.81 10.55
C LEU A 113 8.20 -22.26 9.42
N VAL A 114 6.94 -21.89 9.69
CA VAL A 114 6.07 -21.25 8.70
C VAL A 114 6.63 -19.91 8.23
N GLN A 115 7.14 -19.09 9.15
CA GLN A 115 7.76 -17.81 8.81
C GLN A 115 9.03 -17.96 7.97
N GLN A 116 9.76 -19.07 8.12
CA GLN A 116 10.91 -19.43 7.27
C GLN A 116 10.54 -19.91 5.87
N GLY A 117 9.26 -20.22 5.62
CA GLY A 117 8.81 -20.91 4.41
C GLY A 117 8.93 -22.44 4.46
N ASP A 118 9.34 -23.01 5.59
CA ASP A 118 9.41 -24.46 5.85
C ASP A 118 7.99 -25.00 6.21
N LEU A 119 7.01 -24.74 5.33
CA LEU A 119 5.58 -24.91 5.60
C LEU A 119 5.20 -26.36 5.97
N GLU A 120 5.71 -27.37 5.27
CA GLU A 120 5.40 -28.78 5.54
C GLU A 120 5.91 -29.22 6.91
N LYS A 121 7.08 -28.72 7.33
CA LYS A 121 7.63 -29.02 8.66
C LYS A 121 6.80 -28.35 9.75
N GLY A 122 6.35 -27.12 9.51
CA GLY A 122 5.43 -26.40 10.38
C GLY A 122 4.10 -27.16 10.52
N LEU A 123 3.52 -27.60 9.40
CA LEU A 123 2.28 -28.37 9.37
C LEU A 123 2.35 -29.63 10.24
N ILE A 124 3.45 -30.39 10.15
CA ILE A 124 3.66 -31.59 11.00
C ILE A 124 3.66 -31.25 12.49
N GLN A 125 4.20 -30.08 12.89
CA GLN A 125 4.17 -29.68 14.29
C GLN A 125 2.76 -29.25 14.73
N PHE A 126 2.04 -28.51 13.88
CA PHE A 126 0.65 -28.14 14.15
C PHE A 126 -0.28 -29.35 14.20
N GLU A 127 -0.12 -30.34 13.31
CA GLU A 127 -0.88 -31.59 13.31
C GLU A 127 -0.76 -32.32 14.66
N LYS A 128 0.45 -32.38 15.22
CA LYS A 128 0.69 -32.93 16.57
C LYS A 128 -0.02 -32.13 17.66
N LEU A 129 -0.09 -30.80 17.52
CA LEU A 129 -0.78 -29.94 18.48
C LEU A 129 -2.29 -30.15 18.43
N VAL A 130 -2.91 -30.06 17.24
CA VAL A 130 -4.37 -30.21 17.09
C VAL A 130 -4.85 -31.63 17.39
N THR A 131 -4.01 -32.65 17.17
CA THR A 131 -4.32 -34.04 17.55
C THR A 131 -4.32 -34.22 19.07
N LYS A 132 -3.36 -33.62 19.78
CA LYS A 132 -3.21 -33.78 21.23
C LYS A 132 -4.11 -32.83 22.03
N TYR A 133 -4.42 -31.67 21.47
CA TYR A 133 -5.21 -30.61 22.09
C TYR A 133 -6.36 -30.19 21.16
N PRO A 134 -7.33 -31.08 20.89
CA PRO A 134 -8.38 -30.83 19.89
C PRO A 134 -9.29 -29.65 20.23
N GLU A 135 -9.42 -29.31 21.52
CA GLU A 135 -10.25 -28.22 22.04
C GLU A 135 -9.52 -26.86 22.08
N ASN A 136 -8.28 -26.78 21.58
CA ASN A 136 -7.55 -25.51 21.56
C ASN A 136 -7.79 -24.78 20.23
N ALA A 137 -8.67 -23.77 20.25
CA ALA A 137 -9.02 -22.97 19.09
C ALA A 137 -7.79 -22.31 18.43
N SER A 138 -6.87 -21.75 19.23
CA SER A 138 -5.67 -21.06 18.72
C SER A 138 -4.74 -22.00 17.94
N TYR A 139 -4.49 -23.22 18.42
CA TYR A 139 -3.68 -24.21 17.69
C TYR A 139 -4.33 -24.63 16.39
N ARG A 140 -5.66 -24.75 16.39
CA ARG A 140 -6.43 -25.08 15.20
C ARG A 140 -6.46 -23.94 14.19
N CYS A 141 -6.51 -22.69 14.65
CA CYS A 141 -6.37 -21.49 13.82
C CYS A 141 -4.97 -21.42 13.17
N ASN A 142 -3.90 -21.62 13.95
CA ASN A 142 -2.53 -21.65 13.41
C ASN A 142 -2.32 -22.79 12.41
N TYR A 143 -2.93 -23.95 12.64
CA TYR A 143 -2.96 -25.05 11.68
C TYR A 143 -3.66 -24.65 10.37
N ALA A 144 -4.81 -23.98 10.46
CA ALA A 144 -5.56 -23.48 9.31
C ALA A 144 -4.75 -22.45 8.48
N HIS A 145 -4.06 -21.52 9.12
CA HIS A 145 -3.16 -20.58 8.43
C HIS A 145 -2.01 -21.28 7.69
N CYS A 146 -1.43 -22.33 8.31
CA CYS A 146 -0.40 -23.13 7.66
C CYS A 146 -0.95 -23.87 6.42
N LEU A 147 -2.15 -24.45 6.53
CA LEU A 147 -2.86 -25.08 5.41
C LEU A 147 -3.16 -24.08 4.27
N GLN A 148 -3.62 -22.87 4.60
CA GLN A 148 -3.85 -21.79 3.63
C GLN A 148 -2.57 -21.46 2.85
N LYS A 149 -1.44 -21.26 3.55
CA LYS A 149 -0.15 -20.97 2.90
C LYS A 149 0.35 -22.11 2.01
N LEU A 150 -0.06 -23.35 2.29
CA LEU A 150 0.21 -24.53 1.45
C LEU A 150 -0.77 -24.69 0.27
N GLY A 151 -1.73 -23.79 0.10
CA GLY A 151 -2.76 -23.88 -0.94
C GLY A 151 -3.84 -24.93 -0.65
N LYS A 152 -3.88 -25.49 0.56
CA LYS A 152 -4.89 -26.47 1.00
C LYS A 152 -6.15 -25.76 1.49
N THR A 153 -6.77 -24.98 0.61
CA THR A 153 -7.87 -24.06 0.93
C THR A 153 -9.05 -24.74 1.64
N ASN A 154 -9.53 -25.89 1.15
CA ASN A 154 -10.68 -26.56 1.77
C ASN A 154 -10.37 -27.06 3.19
N GLU A 155 -9.19 -27.65 3.41
CA GLU A 155 -8.76 -28.11 4.74
C GLU A 155 -8.60 -26.92 5.70
N ALA A 156 -8.12 -25.78 5.21
CA ALA A 156 -8.01 -24.55 5.98
C ALA A 156 -9.41 -24.01 6.39
N VAL A 157 -10.37 -23.96 5.45
CA VAL A 157 -11.76 -23.56 5.74
C VAL A 157 -12.37 -24.44 6.84
N ASP A 158 -12.26 -25.76 6.73
CA ASP A 158 -12.82 -26.69 7.73
C ASP A 158 -12.15 -26.49 9.10
N SER A 159 -10.84 -26.22 9.10
CA SER A 159 -10.08 -25.96 10.31
C SER A 159 -10.47 -24.64 10.98
N PHE A 160 -10.64 -23.55 10.22
CA PHE A 160 -11.13 -22.27 10.73
C PHE A 160 -12.56 -22.37 11.26
N LYS A 161 -13.48 -23.03 10.54
CA LYS A 161 -14.85 -23.26 11.02
C LYS A 161 -14.88 -24.01 12.35
N THR A 162 -14.02 -25.03 12.46
CA THR A 162 -13.92 -25.78 13.72
C THR A 162 -13.29 -24.92 14.83
N ALA A 163 -12.30 -24.07 14.51
CA ALA A 163 -11.73 -23.14 15.48
C ALA A 163 -12.77 -22.12 15.98
N HIS A 164 -13.61 -21.58 15.09
CA HIS A 164 -14.72 -20.67 15.45
C HIS A 164 -15.75 -21.36 16.34
N HIS A 165 -16.06 -22.63 16.07
CA HIS A 165 -16.95 -23.40 16.94
C HIS A 165 -16.38 -23.60 18.36
N LEU A 166 -15.05 -23.73 18.49
CA LEU A 166 -14.37 -23.90 19.77
C LEU A 166 -14.27 -22.57 20.55
N ASP A 167 -14.12 -21.45 19.86
CA ASP A 167 -14.10 -20.11 20.46
C ASP A 167 -14.87 -19.10 19.60
N PRO A 168 -16.20 -19.00 19.77
CA PRO A 168 -17.04 -18.11 18.96
C PRO A 168 -16.77 -16.62 19.17
N ASN A 169 -16.09 -16.24 20.25
CA ASN A 169 -15.84 -14.84 20.60
C ASN A 169 -14.56 -14.28 19.98
N ASP A 170 -13.69 -15.13 19.40
CA ASP A 170 -12.47 -14.67 18.76
C ASP A 170 -12.73 -14.22 17.32
N VAL A 171 -12.99 -12.91 17.16
CA VAL A 171 -13.23 -12.27 15.86
C VAL A 171 -12.12 -12.54 14.84
N ASN A 172 -10.88 -12.79 15.30
CA ASN A 172 -9.76 -13.02 14.40
C ASN A 172 -9.90 -14.33 13.62
N ILE A 173 -10.58 -15.34 14.19
CA ILE A 173 -10.84 -16.60 13.49
C ILE A 173 -11.78 -16.36 12.31
N VAL A 174 -12.87 -15.61 12.55
CA VAL A 174 -13.81 -15.21 11.49
C VAL A 174 -13.10 -14.38 10.44
N PHE A 175 -12.27 -13.42 10.85
CA PHE A 175 -11.53 -12.56 9.91
C PHE A 175 -10.55 -13.34 9.04
N SER A 176 -9.86 -14.33 9.62
CA SER A 176 -8.96 -15.21 8.88
C SER A 176 -9.70 -16.05 7.84
N LEU A 177 -10.89 -16.55 8.18
CA LEU A 177 -11.75 -17.26 7.23
C LEU A 177 -12.29 -16.33 6.13
N VAL A 178 -12.67 -15.12 6.47
CA VAL A 178 -13.11 -14.09 5.52
C VAL A 178 -11.99 -13.71 4.56
N GLU A 179 -10.77 -13.48 5.07
CA GLU A 179 -9.59 -13.19 4.25
C GLU A 179 -9.31 -14.32 3.28
N LEU A 180 -9.40 -15.57 3.74
CA LEU A 180 -9.28 -16.72 2.86
C LEU A 180 -10.32 -16.71 1.72
N TYR A 181 -11.56 -16.28 1.97
CA TYR A 181 -12.56 -16.14 0.91
C TYR A 181 -12.29 -14.95 -0.02
N ILE A 182 -11.85 -13.80 0.52
CA ILE A 182 -11.45 -12.63 -0.28
C ILE A 182 -10.29 -12.98 -1.22
N ASP A 183 -9.26 -13.66 -0.71
CA ASP A 183 -8.10 -14.12 -1.50
C ASP A 183 -8.50 -15.04 -2.66
N ASN A 184 -9.59 -15.78 -2.50
CA ASN A 184 -10.18 -16.65 -3.52
C ASN A 184 -11.30 -15.98 -4.34
N HIS A 185 -11.50 -14.67 -4.19
CA HIS A 185 -12.57 -13.87 -4.82
C HIS A 185 -14.00 -14.36 -4.55
N ASP A 186 -14.22 -15.10 -3.45
CA ASP A 186 -15.53 -15.60 -3.03
C ASP A 186 -16.19 -14.63 -2.05
N TYR A 187 -16.50 -13.42 -2.54
CA TYR A 187 -17.06 -12.33 -1.72
C TYR A 187 -18.42 -12.69 -1.09
N GLU A 188 -19.21 -13.53 -1.76
CA GLU A 188 -20.48 -14.04 -1.23
C GLU A 188 -20.28 -14.89 0.02
N LYS A 189 -19.33 -15.84 0.01
CA LYS A 189 -19.03 -16.61 1.23
C LYS A 189 -18.37 -15.77 2.30
N ALA A 190 -17.52 -14.82 1.93
CA ALA A 190 -16.93 -13.87 2.86
C ALA A 190 -18.03 -13.12 3.63
N ARG A 191 -18.98 -12.53 2.90
CA ARG A 191 -20.15 -11.83 3.45
C ARG A 191 -21.02 -12.75 4.30
N PHE A 192 -21.41 -13.91 3.76
CA PHE A 192 -22.25 -14.87 4.48
C PHE A 192 -21.63 -15.30 5.81
N THR A 193 -20.30 -15.49 5.85
CA THR A 193 -19.58 -15.85 7.08
C THR A 193 -19.69 -14.76 8.15
N ILE A 194 -19.55 -13.49 7.74
CA ILE A 194 -19.69 -12.36 8.67
C ILE A 194 -21.14 -12.19 9.13
N GLU A 195 -22.10 -12.29 8.23
CA GLU A 195 -23.52 -12.18 8.59
C GLU A 195 -23.94 -13.30 9.56
N SER A 196 -23.46 -14.53 9.34
CA SER A 196 -23.70 -15.64 10.26
C SER A 196 -23.13 -15.34 11.65
N ALA A 197 -21.92 -14.79 11.75
CA ALA A 197 -21.32 -14.40 13.03
C ALA A 197 -22.12 -13.28 13.71
N LEU A 198 -22.66 -12.32 12.95
CA LEU A 198 -23.49 -11.22 13.48
C LEU A 198 -24.87 -11.67 14.00
N GLU A 199 -25.32 -12.88 13.66
CA GLU A 199 -26.56 -13.49 14.15
C GLU A 199 -26.35 -14.35 15.42
N GLU A 200 -25.11 -14.65 15.78
CA GLU A 200 -24.78 -15.40 17.00
C GLU A 200 -25.10 -14.58 18.25
N LYS A 201 -25.65 -15.23 19.29
CA LYS A 201 -26.10 -14.55 20.52
C LYS A 201 -24.94 -14.01 21.35
N GLU A 202 -23.80 -14.65 21.19
CA GLU A 202 -22.53 -14.27 21.78
C GLU A 202 -22.06 -12.91 21.21
N ASN A 203 -22.56 -12.54 20.03
CA ASN A 203 -22.14 -11.36 19.29
C ASN A 203 -23.11 -10.14 19.42
N GLU A 204 -23.43 -9.72 20.65
CA GLU A 204 -24.26 -8.54 20.97
C GLU A 204 -23.51 -7.28 21.48
N GLY A 205 -23.93 -6.08 21.06
CA GLY A 205 -23.39 -4.79 21.52
C GLY A 205 -22.31 -4.21 20.59
N PHE A 206 -21.45 -3.33 21.12
CA PHE A 206 -20.54 -2.54 20.29
C PHE A 206 -19.49 -3.36 19.53
N HIS A 207 -19.08 -4.53 20.03
CA HIS A 207 -18.10 -5.37 19.31
C HIS A 207 -18.59 -5.82 17.92
N ARG A 208 -19.91 -5.74 17.63
CA ARG A 208 -20.47 -5.94 16.28
C ARG A 208 -19.83 -5.01 15.25
N PHE A 209 -19.30 -3.86 15.68
CA PHE A 209 -18.54 -2.95 14.85
C PHE A 209 -17.42 -3.66 14.10
N TYR A 210 -16.66 -4.55 14.73
CA TYR A 210 -15.55 -5.25 14.09
C TYR A 210 -16.01 -6.07 12.87
N TYR A 211 -17.14 -6.76 12.99
CA TYR A 211 -17.74 -7.51 11.89
C TYR A 211 -18.28 -6.59 10.78
N LEU A 212 -19.01 -5.53 11.15
CA LEU A 212 -19.52 -4.55 10.17
C LEU A 212 -18.38 -3.83 9.44
N PHE A 213 -17.30 -3.51 10.13
CA PHE A 213 -16.11 -2.91 9.55
C PHE A 213 -15.44 -3.89 8.58
N LYS A 214 -15.35 -5.19 8.93
CA LYS A 214 -14.86 -6.21 8.00
C LYS A 214 -15.77 -6.37 6.78
N LEU A 215 -17.10 -6.20 6.90
CA LEU A 215 -18.00 -6.16 5.73
C LEU A 215 -17.68 -4.99 4.80
N ILE A 216 -17.38 -3.81 5.35
CA ILE A 216 -16.94 -2.65 4.56
C ILE A 216 -15.69 -2.98 3.74
N HIS A 217 -14.72 -3.67 4.33
CA HIS A 217 -13.56 -4.17 3.57
C HIS A 217 -14.00 -5.09 2.41
N VAL A 218 -14.87 -6.07 2.67
CA VAL A 218 -15.40 -6.98 1.63
C VAL A 218 -16.08 -6.18 0.51
N ASP A 219 -16.94 -5.22 0.85
CA ASP A 219 -17.68 -4.37 -0.10
C ASP A 219 -16.76 -3.58 -1.02
N ILE A 220 -15.67 -3.02 -0.46
CA ILE A 220 -14.66 -2.27 -1.20
C ILE A 220 -13.87 -3.20 -2.13
N PHE A 221 -13.47 -4.39 -1.65
CA PHE A 221 -12.77 -5.38 -2.48
C PHE A 221 -13.65 -5.91 -3.63
N GLU A 222 -14.95 -6.13 -3.38
CA GLU A 222 -15.94 -6.52 -4.40
C GLU A 222 -16.27 -5.35 -5.36
N ARG A 223 -15.92 -4.11 -4.99
CA ARG A 223 -16.33 -2.87 -5.66
C ARG A 223 -17.84 -2.67 -5.72
N ASN A 224 -18.54 -3.07 -4.65
CA ASN A 224 -19.99 -3.01 -4.56
C ASN A 224 -20.46 -1.82 -3.72
N THR A 225 -20.74 -0.69 -4.37
CA THR A 225 -21.15 0.55 -3.69
C THR A 225 -22.48 0.41 -2.96
N GLU A 226 -23.43 -0.37 -3.47
CA GLU A 226 -24.73 -0.55 -2.82
C GLU A 226 -24.57 -1.29 -1.48
N GLN A 227 -23.78 -2.35 -1.46
CA GLN A 227 -23.52 -3.10 -0.24
C GLN A 227 -22.69 -2.29 0.76
N LEU A 228 -21.72 -1.49 0.28
CA LEU A 228 -20.96 -0.58 1.14
C LEU A 228 -21.89 0.39 1.90
N GLU A 229 -22.80 1.06 1.21
CA GLU A 229 -23.71 2.03 1.88
C GLU A 229 -24.63 1.34 2.88
N ARG A 230 -25.05 0.09 2.62
CA ARG A 230 -25.80 -0.71 3.60
C ARG A 230 -24.95 -1.04 4.83
N SER A 231 -23.68 -1.42 4.64
CA SER A 231 -22.76 -1.69 5.75
C SER A 231 -22.48 -0.44 6.58
N LEU A 232 -22.26 0.72 5.94
CA LEU A 232 -22.09 2.02 6.61
C LEU A 232 -23.34 2.41 7.42
N ALA A 233 -24.53 2.28 6.86
CA ALA A 233 -25.79 2.58 7.57
C ALA A 233 -25.99 1.69 8.81
N ARG A 234 -25.52 0.43 8.77
CA ARG A 234 -25.53 -0.47 9.94
C ARG A 234 -24.54 -0.02 11.02
N VAL A 235 -23.37 0.50 10.62
CA VAL A 235 -22.40 1.10 11.56
C VAL A 235 -23.00 2.35 12.21
N GLU A 236 -23.62 3.25 11.44
CA GLU A 236 -24.32 4.42 11.97
C GLU A 236 -25.42 4.04 12.97
N THR A 237 -26.21 3.01 12.64
CA THR A 237 -27.25 2.48 13.55
C THR A 237 -26.62 1.95 14.84
N LEU A 238 -25.50 1.24 14.77
CA LEU A 238 -24.78 0.73 15.93
C LEU A 238 -24.25 1.88 16.81
N ILE A 239 -23.64 2.90 16.21
CA ILE A 239 -23.09 4.06 16.92
C ILE A 239 -24.19 4.87 17.61
N SER A 240 -25.39 4.96 17.03
CA SER A 240 -26.51 5.65 17.68
C SER A 240 -26.86 5.09 19.07
N ALA A 241 -26.53 3.82 19.33
CA ALA A 241 -26.67 3.17 20.63
C ALA A 241 -25.40 3.20 21.50
N HIS A 242 -24.27 3.64 20.95
CA HIS A 242 -22.91 3.62 21.54
C HIS A 242 -22.15 4.92 21.20
N ILE A 243 -22.75 6.07 21.51
CA ILE A 243 -22.24 7.37 21.06
C ILE A 243 -20.86 7.70 21.65
N GLU A 244 -20.53 7.12 22.80
CA GLU A 244 -19.21 7.18 23.44
C GLU A 244 -18.08 6.62 22.56
N GLU A 245 -18.40 5.75 21.61
CA GLU A 245 -17.42 5.11 20.71
C GLU A 245 -17.26 5.87 19.37
N SER A 246 -17.99 6.97 19.14
CA SER A 246 -17.97 7.71 17.87
C SER A 246 -16.56 8.11 17.43
N ALA A 247 -15.76 8.64 18.35
CA ALA A 247 -14.38 9.05 18.06
C ALA A 247 -13.49 7.85 17.69
N TYR A 248 -13.69 6.69 18.33
CA TYR A 248 -12.96 5.47 17.97
C TYR A 248 -13.32 5.02 16.55
N VAL A 249 -14.61 4.96 16.22
CA VAL A 249 -15.05 4.57 14.86
C VAL A 249 -14.60 5.55 13.79
N ALA A 250 -14.66 6.87 14.07
CA ALA A 250 -14.16 7.89 13.16
C ALA A 250 -12.68 7.68 12.81
N ASN A 251 -11.85 7.34 13.81
CA ASN A 251 -10.44 7.05 13.59
C ASN A 251 -10.20 5.77 12.78
N GLU A 252 -11.02 4.72 12.98
CA GLU A 252 -10.91 3.50 12.16
C GLU A 252 -11.33 3.76 10.70
N PHE A 253 -12.39 4.54 10.45
CA PHE A 253 -12.71 4.99 9.08
C PHE A 253 -11.61 5.82 8.47
N ALA A 254 -11.03 6.77 9.21
CA ALA A 254 -9.92 7.60 8.73
C ALA A 254 -8.68 6.76 8.40
N ARG A 255 -8.36 5.74 9.23
CA ARG A 255 -7.23 4.83 8.98
C ARG A 255 -7.41 4.05 7.69
N LEU A 256 -8.59 3.47 7.48
CA LEU A 256 -8.90 2.75 6.24
C LEU A 256 -8.94 3.70 5.03
N ALA A 257 -9.52 4.89 5.18
CA ALA A 257 -9.53 5.90 4.13
C ALA A 257 -8.11 6.34 3.74
N PHE A 258 -7.20 6.49 4.70
CA PHE A 258 -5.80 6.78 4.43
C PHE A 258 -5.13 5.64 3.64
N GLN A 259 -5.35 4.38 4.02
CA GLN A 259 -4.86 3.24 3.25
C GLN A 259 -5.36 3.24 1.80
N LEU A 260 -6.65 3.57 1.60
CA LEU A 260 -7.25 3.67 0.27
C LEU A 260 -6.73 4.87 -0.53
N TYR A 261 -6.46 5.99 0.15
CA TYR A 261 -5.85 7.18 -0.44
C TYR A 261 -4.44 6.86 -1.00
N GLU A 262 -3.61 6.14 -0.23
CA GLU A 262 -2.26 5.74 -0.65
C GLU A 262 -2.27 4.87 -1.92
N VAL A 263 -3.30 4.04 -2.09
CA VAL A 263 -3.48 3.23 -3.31
C VAL A 263 -4.37 3.91 -4.36
N LYS A 264 -4.58 5.22 -4.25
CA LYS A 264 -5.30 6.09 -5.20
C LYS A 264 -6.78 5.73 -5.40
N LEU A 265 -7.38 5.02 -4.45
CA LEU A 265 -8.81 4.66 -4.43
C LEU A 265 -9.64 5.78 -3.78
N TYR A 266 -9.50 7.00 -4.29
CA TYR A 266 -10.04 8.22 -3.69
C TYR A 266 -11.56 8.25 -3.55
N ASP A 267 -12.33 7.59 -4.43
CA ASP A 267 -13.80 7.57 -4.30
C ASP A 267 -14.24 6.82 -3.03
N TRP A 268 -13.59 5.69 -2.75
CA TRP A 268 -13.88 4.87 -1.57
C TRP A 268 -13.36 5.56 -0.30
N ALA A 269 -12.13 6.09 -0.35
CA ALA A 269 -11.56 6.86 0.75
C ALA A 269 -12.40 8.10 1.10
N LYS A 270 -12.91 8.81 0.08
CA LYS A 270 -13.83 9.93 0.27
C LYS A 270 -15.08 9.52 1.05
N ARG A 271 -15.78 8.45 0.65
CA ARG A 271 -16.99 7.97 1.35
C ARG A 271 -16.74 7.67 2.82
N LEU A 272 -15.59 7.07 3.14
CA LEU A 272 -15.23 6.77 4.54
C LEU A 272 -14.90 8.03 5.33
N THR A 273 -14.18 8.98 4.73
CA THR A 273 -13.87 10.26 5.40
C THR A 273 -15.11 11.11 5.64
N GLU A 274 -16.11 11.07 4.74
CA GLU A 274 -17.41 11.73 4.98
C GLU A 274 -18.05 11.24 6.28
N ARG A 275 -18.13 9.91 6.48
CA ARG A 275 -18.67 9.34 7.72
C ARG A 275 -17.78 9.59 8.92
N ALA A 276 -16.46 9.60 8.73
CA ALA A 276 -15.53 9.92 9.82
C ALA A 276 -15.73 11.36 10.34
N ILE A 277 -15.94 12.34 9.46
CA ILE A 277 -16.21 13.74 9.84
C ILE A 277 -17.56 13.87 10.55
N GLU A 278 -18.59 13.17 10.08
CA GLU A 278 -19.91 13.20 10.74
C GLU A 278 -19.83 12.70 12.19
N LEU A 279 -18.94 11.74 12.46
CA LEU A 279 -18.74 11.14 13.78
C LEU A 279 -17.81 11.95 14.70
N ASP A 280 -16.79 12.61 14.13
CA ASP A 280 -15.81 13.41 14.87
C ASP A 280 -15.43 14.68 14.09
N PRO A 281 -16.33 15.69 14.06
CA PRO A 281 -16.17 16.86 13.19
C PRO A 281 -15.05 17.80 13.64
N GLU A 282 -14.56 17.70 14.87
CA GLU A 282 -13.50 18.58 15.40
C GLU A 282 -12.08 18.04 15.11
N ASN A 283 -11.97 16.86 14.49
CA ASN A 283 -10.70 16.21 14.24
C ASN A 283 -10.01 16.77 12.98
N GLU A 284 -9.06 17.67 13.18
CA GLU A 284 -8.29 18.34 12.11
C GLU A 284 -7.62 17.35 11.15
N TYR A 285 -7.14 16.20 11.63
CA TYR A 285 -6.53 15.19 10.77
C TYR A 285 -7.53 14.58 9.79
N ILE A 286 -8.74 14.24 10.28
CA ILE A 286 -9.80 13.67 9.46
C ILE A 286 -10.29 14.70 8.44
N GLN A 287 -10.44 15.97 8.84
CA GLN A 287 -10.79 17.06 7.93
C GLN A 287 -9.75 17.21 6.80
N ALA A 288 -8.47 17.31 7.13
CA ALA A 288 -7.40 17.43 6.13
C ALA A 288 -7.34 16.22 5.18
N LEU A 289 -7.56 15.00 5.72
CA LEU A 289 -7.62 13.79 4.91
C LEU A 289 -8.84 13.79 3.98
N HIS A 290 -9.99 14.28 4.43
CA HIS A 290 -11.19 14.40 3.61
C HIS A 290 -10.99 15.42 2.46
N GLU A 291 -10.49 16.61 2.77
CA GLU A 291 -10.19 17.65 1.76
C GLU A 291 -9.22 17.13 0.70
N SER A 292 -8.16 16.44 1.13
CA SER A 292 -7.20 15.81 0.22
C SER A 292 -7.84 14.72 -0.64
N ASN A 293 -8.76 13.94 -0.09
CA ASN A 293 -9.50 12.92 -0.82
C ASN A 293 -10.48 13.53 -1.83
N GLU A 294 -11.19 14.60 -1.46
CA GLU A 294 -12.11 15.30 -2.35
C GLU A 294 -11.37 15.84 -3.57
N GLU A 295 -10.28 16.57 -3.34
CA GLU A 295 -9.48 17.18 -4.40
C GLU A 295 -8.90 16.11 -5.35
N ASN A 296 -8.32 15.05 -4.79
CA ASN A 296 -7.72 13.98 -5.60
C ASN A 296 -8.76 13.08 -6.28
N ASN A 297 -9.95 12.87 -5.70
CA ASN A 297 -11.02 12.13 -6.36
C ASN A 297 -11.48 12.86 -7.63
N VAL A 298 -11.64 14.18 -7.57
CA VAL A 298 -12.00 14.99 -8.74
C VAL A 298 -10.90 14.94 -9.80
N LYS A 299 -9.64 15.18 -9.41
CA LYS A 299 -8.49 15.10 -10.34
C LYS A 299 -8.34 13.72 -10.97
N SER A 300 -8.51 12.64 -10.21
CA SER A 300 -8.42 11.26 -10.71
C SER A 300 -9.50 10.95 -11.75
N LYS A 301 -10.75 11.41 -11.52
CA LYS A 301 -11.83 11.30 -12.51
C LYS A 301 -11.52 12.10 -13.78
N GLU A 302 -11.10 13.36 -13.64
CA GLU A 302 -10.67 14.17 -14.78
C GLU A 302 -9.52 13.52 -15.55
N PHE A 303 -8.56 12.91 -14.86
CA PHE A 303 -7.41 12.24 -15.46
C PHE A 303 -7.82 11.08 -16.35
N GLN A 304 -8.70 10.20 -15.86
CA GLN A 304 -9.25 9.10 -16.66
C GLN A 304 -9.90 9.62 -17.95
N TYR A 305 -10.77 10.63 -17.83
CA TYR A 305 -11.42 11.22 -18.99
C TYR A 305 -10.47 11.98 -19.93
N LEU A 306 -9.40 12.60 -19.40
CA LEU A 306 -8.37 13.27 -20.19
C LEU A 306 -7.57 12.27 -21.01
N MET A 307 -7.19 11.13 -20.42
CA MET A 307 -6.46 10.08 -21.13
C MET A 307 -7.27 9.55 -22.32
N ASP A 308 -8.58 9.39 -22.15
CA ASP A 308 -9.49 8.91 -23.20
C ASP A 308 -9.89 9.98 -24.24
N ASP A 309 -9.64 11.28 -24.00
CA ASP A 309 -10.07 12.34 -24.93
C ASP A 309 -9.14 12.45 -26.15
N GLU A 310 -9.48 11.75 -27.23
CA GLU A 310 -8.70 11.72 -28.48
C GLU A 310 -8.48 13.09 -29.16
N ARG A 311 -9.26 14.12 -28.77
CA ARG A 311 -9.14 15.47 -29.32
C ARG A 311 -8.00 16.28 -28.72
N ILE A 312 -7.33 15.76 -27.70
CA ILE A 312 -6.18 16.41 -27.05
C ILE A 312 -4.92 15.71 -27.53
N LEU A 313 -3.96 16.50 -28.01
CA LEU A 313 -2.67 15.99 -28.45
C LEU A 313 -1.97 15.21 -27.33
N LYS A 314 -1.40 14.04 -27.67
CA LYS A 314 -0.71 13.16 -26.71
C LYS A 314 0.37 13.88 -25.89
N PRO A 315 1.22 14.75 -26.47
CA PRO A 315 2.21 15.46 -25.66
C PRO A 315 1.56 16.37 -24.59
N VAL A 316 0.40 16.98 -24.87
CA VAL A 316 -0.32 17.80 -23.86
C VAL A 316 -0.84 16.96 -22.70
N LYS A 317 -1.12 15.66 -22.93
CA LYS A 317 -1.54 14.72 -21.88
C LYS A 317 -0.38 14.23 -21.01
N HIS A 318 0.83 14.16 -21.58
CA HIS A 318 2.00 13.54 -20.96
C HIS A 318 2.39 14.15 -19.59
N PRO A 319 2.37 15.49 -19.36
CA PRO A 319 2.64 16.06 -18.05
C PRO A 319 1.74 15.52 -16.93
N PHE A 320 0.46 15.26 -17.24
CA PHE A 320 -0.49 14.71 -16.28
C PHE A 320 -0.23 13.23 -16.05
N PHE A 321 0.11 12.47 -17.10
CA PHE A 321 0.48 11.07 -16.97
C PHE A 321 1.66 10.88 -16.00
N LEU A 322 2.73 11.66 -16.17
CA LEU A 322 3.89 11.62 -15.28
C LEU A 322 3.55 12.03 -13.85
N ALA A 323 2.68 13.03 -13.67
CA ALA A 323 2.24 13.45 -12.35
C ALA A 323 1.52 12.32 -11.59
N PHE A 324 0.67 11.56 -12.28
CA PHE A 324 -0.12 10.47 -11.69
C PHE A 324 0.66 9.20 -11.45
N HIS A 325 1.75 8.95 -12.17
CA HIS A 325 2.52 7.69 -12.10
C HIS A 325 3.91 7.88 -11.48
N LYS A 326 4.22 9.05 -10.91
CA LYS A 326 5.53 9.33 -10.31
C LYS A 326 5.95 8.27 -9.29
N ASP A 327 5.04 7.88 -8.41
CA ASP A 327 5.33 6.91 -7.33
C ASP A 327 5.53 5.48 -7.84
N GLU A 328 5.28 5.23 -9.13
CA GLU A 328 5.42 3.95 -9.80
C GLU A 328 6.74 3.85 -10.60
N MET A 329 7.54 4.91 -10.60
CA MET A 329 8.79 5.04 -11.34
C MET A 329 9.97 5.24 -10.39
N SER A 330 11.15 4.77 -10.76
CA SER A 330 12.39 5.20 -10.12
C SER A 330 12.69 6.67 -10.44
N ASP A 331 13.49 7.33 -9.59
CA ASP A 331 13.90 8.72 -9.82
C ASP A 331 14.59 8.88 -11.20
N GLU A 332 15.40 7.91 -11.63
CA GLU A 332 16.09 7.96 -12.93
C GLU A 332 15.10 7.85 -14.12
N GLU A 333 14.14 6.94 -14.05
CA GLU A 333 13.10 6.78 -15.08
C GLU A 333 12.20 8.02 -15.17
N PHE A 334 11.88 8.61 -14.02
CA PHE A 334 11.06 9.82 -13.95
C PHE A 334 11.78 11.01 -14.61
N GLU A 335 13.06 11.24 -14.30
CA GLU A 335 13.85 12.34 -14.88
C GLU A 335 14.02 12.19 -16.39
N GLN A 336 14.29 10.98 -16.89
CA GLN A 336 14.36 10.72 -18.33
C GLN A 336 13.03 11.02 -19.02
N SER A 337 11.92 10.56 -18.44
CA SER A 337 10.58 10.78 -18.98
C SER A 337 10.17 12.25 -18.94
N LEU A 338 10.62 12.97 -17.91
CA LEU A 338 10.41 14.40 -17.77
C LEU A 338 11.10 15.19 -18.89
N SER A 339 12.37 14.87 -19.21
CA SER A 339 13.08 15.49 -20.34
C SER A 339 12.35 15.28 -21.67
N ILE A 340 11.96 14.03 -21.95
CA ILE A 340 11.22 13.66 -23.15
C ILE A 340 9.86 14.37 -23.20
N MET A 341 9.19 14.54 -22.06
CA MET A 341 7.94 15.27 -21.98
C MET A 341 8.12 16.74 -22.38
N TYR A 342 9.10 17.43 -21.81
CA TYR A 342 9.38 18.83 -22.14
C TYR A 342 9.70 18.99 -23.63
N GLU A 343 10.59 18.17 -24.17
CA GLU A 343 10.96 18.19 -25.59
C GLU A 343 9.75 18.03 -26.50
N ASN A 344 8.90 17.04 -26.25
CA ASN A 344 7.73 16.78 -27.09
C ASN A 344 6.69 17.90 -27.02
N VAL A 345 6.45 18.46 -25.83
CA VAL A 345 5.45 19.52 -25.65
C VAL A 345 5.93 20.84 -26.27
N GLU A 346 7.21 21.19 -26.10
CA GLU A 346 7.80 22.36 -26.75
C GLU A 346 7.85 22.20 -28.28
N TYR A 347 8.14 20.98 -28.76
CA TYR A 347 8.12 20.64 -30.18
C TYR A 347 6.73 20.89 -30.80
N ILE A 348 5.66 20.34 -30.24
CA ILE A 348 4.31 20.57 -30.81
C ILE A 348 3.86 22.02 -30.68
N ALA A 349 4.25 22.72 -29.60
CA ALA A 349 3.95 24.13 -29.46
C ALA A 349 4.60 24.95 -30.58
N LYS A 350 5.82 24.58 -30.98
CA LYS A 350 6.56 25.25 -32.04
C LYS A 350 6.02 24.94 -33.44
N PHE A 351 5.78 23.67 -33.74
CA PHE A 351 5.51 23.21 -35.10
C PHE A 351 4.03 22.97 -35.41
N ASP A 352 3.19 22.75 -34.39
CA ASP A 352 1.74 22.66 -34.50
C ASP A 352 1.03 23.57 -33.46
N PRO A 353 1.25 24.89 -33.52
CA PRO A 353 0.74 25.81 -32.51
C PRO A 353 -0.79 25.85 -32.48
N HIS A 354 -1.47 25.71 -33.62
CA HIS A 354 -2.94 25.76 -33.68
C HIS A 354 -3.59 24.62 -32.89
N GLU A 355 -3.17 23.38 -33.12
CA GLU A 355 -3.74 22.23 -32.40
C GLU A 355 -3.26 22.16 -30.95
N THR A 356 -2.05 22.65 -30.66
CA THR A 356 -1.56 22.82 -29.28
C THR A 356 -2.46 23.76 -28.49
N ILE A 357 -2.75 24.96 -29.01
CA ILE A 357 -3.62 25.95 -28.35
C ILE A 357 -5.04 25.40 -28.17
N LYS A 358 -5.58 24.71 -29.18
CA LYS A 358 -6.90 24.05 -29.07
C LYS A 358 -6.90 22.99 -27.96
N SER A 359 -5.86 22.17 -27.89
CA SER A 359 -5.69 21.15 -26.86
C SER A 359 -5.62 21.78 -25.46
N LEU A 360 -4.80 22.82 -25.26
CA LEU A 360 -4.67 23.51 -23.97
C LEU A 360 -5.99 24.17 -23.53
N LYS A 361 -6.69 24.85 -24.45
CA LYS A 361 -8.03 25.42 -24.16
C LYS A 361 -9.03 24.33 -23.78
N ARG A 362 -8.95 23.17 -24.43
CA ARG A 362 -9.81 22.04 -24.11
C ARG A 362 -9.52 21.49 -22.72
N VAL A 363 -8.24 21.41 -22.33
CA VAL A 363 -7.83 21.05 -20.97
C VAL A 363 -8.40 22.03 -19.96
N LEU A 364 -8.20 23.33 -20.15
CA LEU A 364 -8.74 24.38 -19.29
C LEU A 364 -10.26 24.28 -19.08
N ILE A 365 -11.01 23.99 -20.14
CA ILE A 365 -12.49 23.99 -20.11
C ILE A 365 -13.07 22.67 -19.59
N LYS A 366 -12.48 21.53 -19.96
CA LYS A 366 -13.03 20.20 -19.66
C LYS A 366 -12.42 19.53 -18.44
N TYR A 367 -11.21 19.92 -18.07
CA TYR A 367 -10.42 19.35 -16.98
C TYR A 367 -9.79 20.46 -16.12
N PRO A 368 -10.61 21.35 -15.53
CA PRO A 368 -10.12 22.55 -14.84
C PRO A 368 -9.24 22.24 -13.62
N HIS A 369 -9.53 21.19 -12.85
CA HIS A 369 -8.74 20.86 -11.65
C HIS A 369 -7.35 20.31 -12.03
N LEU A 370 -7.28 19.54 -13.12
CA LEU A 370 -6.00 19.16 -13.70
C LEU A 370 -5.26 20.39 -14.22
N TYR A 371 -5.93 21.28 -14.97
CA TYR A 371 -5.30 22.50 -15.48
C TYR A 371 -4.68 23.33 -14.35
N GLU A 372 -5.43 23.58 -13.27
CA GLU A 372 -4.97 24.34 -12.11
C GLU A 372 -3.71 23.72 -11.47
N SER A 373 -3.66 22.39 -11.35
CA SER A 373 -2.49 21.68 -10.79
C SER A 373 -1.18 21.83 -11.58
N ARG A 374 -1.27 22.35 -12.81
CA ARG A 374 -0.14 22.54 -13.75
C ARG A 374 -0.21 23.89 -14.48
N GLN A 375 -0.90 24.88 -13.92
CA GLN A 375 -1.23 26.13 -14.60
C GLN A 375 0.01 26.84 -15.16
N GLU A 376 1.02 27.07 -14.33
CA GLU A 376 2.25 27.79 -14.73
C GLU A 376 2.95 27.12 -15.93
N PHE A 377 3.05 25.79 -15.90
CA PHE A 377 3.62 25.01 -16.98
C PHE A 377 2.80 25.15 -18.27
N LEU A 378 1.48 24.95 -18.20
CA LEU A 378 0.61 25.01 -19.38
C LEU A 378 0.56 26.42 -19.99
N GLU A 379 0.61 27.46 -19.17
CA GLU A 379 0.70 28.86 -19.61
C GLU A 379 2.02 29.16 -20.34
N LYS A 380 3.14 28.60 -19.88
CA LYS A 380 4.43 28.68 -20.60
C LYS A 380 4.30 28.07 -22.00
N ILE A 381 3.72 26.87 -22.12
CA ILE A 381 3.52 26.18 -23.41
C ILE A 381 2.56 26.96 -24.31
N GLN A 382 1.47 27.47 -23.75
CA GLN A 382 0.53 28.34 -24.46
C GLN A 382 1.23 29.60 -25.01
N GLY A 383 2.15 30.19 -24.24
CA GLY A 383 2.98 31.32 -24.65
C GLY A 383 3.89 30.98 -25.83
N LEU A 384 4.56 29.83 -25.79
CA LEU A 384 5.38 29.33 -26.90
C LEU A 384 4.53 29.13 -28.17
N ALA A 385 3.38 28.46 -28.05
CA ALA A 385 2.49 28.21 -29.19
C ALA A 385 1.93 29.51 -29.79
N ASN A 386 1.55 30.49 -28.96
CA ASN A 386 1.10 31.80 -29.42
C ASN A 386 2.20 32.53 -30.20
N ARG A 387 3.45 32.50 -29.69
CA ARG A 387 4.59 33.09 -30.38
C ARG A 387 4.83 32.43 -31.74
N SER A 388 4.84 31.10 -31.79
CA SER A 388 5.03 30.36 -33.04
C SER A 388 3.91 30.61 -34.04
N LEU A 389 2.67 30.79 -33.58
CA LEU A 389 1.55 31.21 -34.43
C LEU A 389 1.78 32.61 -35.04
N GLU A 390 2.31 33.54 -34.25
CA GLU A 390 2.62 34.89 -34.73
C GLU A 390 3.81 34.88 -35.71
N GLU A 391 4.82 34.04 -35.48
CA GLU A 391 5.93 33.79 -36.40
C GLU A 391 5.41 33.24 -37.74
N GLN A 392 4.50 32.25 -37.73
CA GLN A 392 3.86 31.72 -38.94
C GLN A 392 3.06 32.79 -39.69
N SER A 393 2.31 33.63 -38.97
CA SER A 393 1.54 34.75 -39.56
C SER A 393 2.45 35.79 -40.24
N GLN A 394 3.56 36.18 -39.58
CA GLN A 394 4.56 37.07 -40.19
C GLN A 394 5.19 36.42 -41.43
N TYR A 395 5.48 35.11 -41.39
CA TYR A 395 6.07 34.42 -42.52
C TYR A 395 5.13 34.35 -43.73
N GLU A 396 3.84 34.13 -43.52
CA GLU A 396 2.84 34.18 -44.59
C GLU A 396 2.75 35.55 -45.26
N GLN A 397 2.88 36.63 -44.48
CA GLN A 397 2.98 37.98 -45.04
C GLN A 397 4.30 38.19 -45.80
N LEU A 398 5.42 37.77 -45.22
CA LEU A 398 6.76 37.86 -45.81
C LEU A 398 6.84 37.14 -47.17
N LYS A 399 6.24 35.97 -47.29
CA LYS A 399 6.21 35.17 -48.52
C LYS A 399 5.73 35.99 -49.72
N HIS A 400 4.71 36.82 -49.51
CA HIS A 400 4.10 37.68 -50.52
C HIS A 400 4.74 39.08 -50.63
N ASP A 401 5.74 39.38 -49.80
CA ASP A 401 6.42 40.67 -49.83
C ASP A 401 7.46 40.75 -50.96
N HIS A 402 7.11 41.41 -52.06
CA HIS A 402 8.00 41.55 -53.24
C HIS A 402 9.24 42.42 -53.00
N GLN A 403 9.34 43.14 -51.87
CA GLN A 403 10.50 43.96 -51.55
C GLN A 403 11.59 43.19 -50.79
N VAL A 404 11.33 41.93 -50.43
CA VAL A 404 12.30 41.04 -49.80
C VAL A 404 12.79 40.02 -50.82
N ILE A 405 14.12 39.86 -50.93
CA ILE A 405 14.74 38.88 -51.82
C ILE A 405 14.39 37.43 -51.44
N ASN A 406 14.36 36.55 -52.43
CA ASN A 406 13.90 35.18 -52.26
C ASN A 406 14.80 34.37 -51.30
N ALA A 407 16.12 34.53 -51.39
CA ALA A 407 17.07 33.83 -50.53
C ALA A 407 16.80 34.05 -49.02
N LEU A 408 16.46 35.27 -48.60
CA LEU A 408 16.12 35.55 -47.19
C LEU A 408 14.74 34.98 -46.79
N LYS A 409 13.79 34.88 -47.72
CA LYS A 409 12.53 34.18 -47.48
C LYS A 409 12.77 32.68 -47.28
N ARG A 410 13.63 32.08 -48.12
CA ARG A 410 14.06 30.67 -47.99
C ARG A 410 14.79 30.44 -46.66
N LEU A 411 15.65 31.37 -46.24
CA LEU A 411 16.37 31.29 -44.97
C LEU A 411 15.42 31.27 -43.77
N ILE A 412 14.44 32.18 -43.75
CA ILE A 412 13.43 32.21 -42.68
C ILE A 412 12.55 30.96 -42.72
N ALA A 413 12.19 30.48 -43.91
CA ALA A 413 11.48 29.21 -44.08
C ALA A 413 12.25 28.06 -43.42
N LEU A 414 13.56 28.00 -43.65
CA LEU A 414 14.43 26.99 -43.07
C LEU A 414 14.47 27.07 -41.53
N TYR A 415 14.53 28.27 -40.95
CA TYR A 415 14.49 28.45 -39.50
C TYR A 415 13.17 28.01 -38.86
N LEU A 416 12.05 28.18 -39.57
CA LEU A 416 10.73 27.76 -39.12
C LEU A 416 10.42 26.28 -39.42
N SER A 417 11.22 25.63 -40.27
CA SER A 417 11.00 24.23 -40.66
C SER A 417 11.53 23.23 -39.63
N ASP A 418 10.84 22.09 -39.57
CA ASP A 418 11.31 20.88 -38.92
C ASP A 418 12.01 19.99 -39.95
N VAL A 419 13.32 20.16 -40.06
CA VAL A 419 14.20 19.36 -40.93
C VAL A 419 15.40 18.90 -40.11
N SER A 420 15.96 17.75 -40.49
CA SER A 420 17.14 17.18 -39.83
C SER A 420 18.33 18.15 -39.86
N GLU A 421 19.30 18.01 -38.95
CA GLU A 421 20.49 18.87 -38.96
C GLU A 421 21.29 18.77 -40.26
N GLU A 422 21.33 17.58 -40.86
CA GLU A 422 22.00 17.34 -42.14
C GLU A 422 21.31 18.08 -43.29
N GLU A 423 19.98 17.96 -43.41
CA GLU A 423 19.19 18.71 -44.39
C GLU A 423 19.25 20.22 -44.13
N ARG A 424 19.19 20.63 -42.86
CA ARG A 424 19.29 22.02 -42.45
C ARG A 424 20.60 22.64 -42.93
N LYS A 425 21.71 21.93 -42.72
CA LYS A 425 23.03 22.37 -43.18
C LYS A 425 23.08 22.45 -44.71
N HIS A 426 22.59 21.43 -45.41
CA HIS A 426 22.57 21.42 -46.87
C HIS A 426 21.77 22.60 -47.45
N TYR A 427 20.55 22.82 -46.97
CA TYR A 427 19.73 23.95 -47.43
C TYR A 427 20.31 25.30 -47.02
N PHE A 428 20.92 25.38 -45.83
CA PHE A 428 21.58 26.60 -45.40
C PHE A 428 22.71 26.97 -46.37
N ASP A 429 23.61 26.03 -46.67
CA ASP A 429 24.74 26.26 -47.58
C ASP A 429 24.26 26.71 -48.98
N ASP A 430 23.23 26.06 -49.52
CA ASP A 430 22.61 26.46 -50.82
C ASP A 430 22.02 27.89 -50.78
N ILE A 431 21.37 28.26 -49.67
CA ILE A 431 20.80 29.61 -49.49
C ILE A 431 21.91 30.66 -49.33
N ILE A 432 23.00 30.32 -48.64
CA ILE A 432 24.17 31.22 -48.52
C ILE A 432 24.81 31.44 -49.89
N ASP A 433 24.98 30.38 -50.69
CA ASP A 433 25.49 30.49 -52.05
C ASP A 433 24.59 31.38 -52.90
N GLU A 434 23.26 31.23 -52.85
CA GLU A 434 22.31 32.14 -53.52
C GLU A 434 22.51 33.61 -53.09
N LEU A 435 22.68 33.86 -51.78
CA LEU A 435 22.91 35.21 -51.25
C LEU A 435 24.21 35.85 -51.77
N THR A 436 25.23 35.07 -52.12
CA THR A 436 26.49 35.63 -52.66
C THR A 436 26.33 36.28 -54.03
N TYR A 437 25.32 35.87 -54.81
CA TYR A 437 25.02 36.42 -56.13
C TYR A 437 24.04 37.61 -56.08
N GLU A 438 23.47 37.92 -54.90
CA GLU A 438 22.51 39.00 -54.72
C GLU A 438 23.19 40.38 -54.61
N ARG A 439 22.47 41.42 -55.04
CA ARG A 439 23.00 42.79 -54.92
C ARG A 439 23.06 43.21 -53.46
N THR A 440 24.23 43.67 -53.02
CA THR A 440 24.50 44.13 -51.63
C THR A 440 23.41 45.08 -51.10
N ARG A 441 22.99 46.07 -51.91
CA ARG A 441 21.90 46.99 -51.54
C ARG A 441 20.55 46.30 -51.34
N ALA A 442 20.23 45.29 -52.15
CA ALA A 442 18.98 44.53 -52.04
C ALA A 442 18.97 43.67 -50.77
N VAL A 443 20.11 43.06 -50.42
CA VAL A 443 20.30 42.35 -49.15
C VAL A 443 20.07 43.30 -47.97
N TYR A 444 20.75 44.45 -47.94
CA TYR A 444 20.61 45.43 -46.86
C TYR A 444 19.16 45.93 -46.70
N GLN A 445 18.49 46.27 -47.80
CA GLN A 445 17.10 46.72 -47.79
C GLN A 445 16.15 45.63 -47.31
N SER A 446 16.37 44.39 -47.74
CA SER A 446 15.56 43.24 -47.33
C SER A 446 15.72 42.95 -45.83
N VAL A 447 16.95 42.91 -45.31
CA VAL A 447 17.19 42.70 -43.88
C VAL A 447 16.60 43.84 -43.03
N THR A 448 16.74 45.09 -43.48
CA THR A 448 16.14 46.25 -42.80
C THR A 448 14.61 46.17 -42.78
N ARG A 449 14.00 45.68 -43.86
CA ARG A 449 12.56 45.48 -43.96
C ARG A 449 12.08 44.32 -43.08
N ILE A 450 12.83 43.23 -43.00
CA ILE A 450 12.57 42.12 -42.06
C ILE A 450 12.63 42.62 -40.62
N GLN A 451 13.65 43.40 -40.25
CA GLN A 451 13.79 43.95 -38.90
C GLN A 451 12.60 44.84 -38.49
N SER A 452 12.10 45.68 -39.41
CA SER A 452 11.03 46.64 -39.10
C SER A 452 9.62 46.07 -39.22
N SER A 453 9.39 45.22 -40.23
CA SER A 453 8.04 44.74 -40.58
C SER A 453 7.75 43.33 -40.06
N TYR A 454 8.81 42.54 -39.80
CA TYR A 454 8.72 41.14 -39.37
C TYR A 454 9.66 40.87 -38.18
N PRO A 455 9.47 41.58 -37.05
CA PRO A 455 10.44 41.58 -35.94
C PRO A 455 10.59 40.21 -35.26
N LEU A 456 9.59 39.32 -35.32
CA LEU A 456 9.72 37.98 -34.76
C LEU A 456 10.58 37.08 -35.65
N LEU A 457 10.39 37.19 -36.97
CA LEU A 457 11.23 36.48 -37.95
C LEU A 457 12.69 36.94 -37.87
N TYR A 458 12.93 38.23 -37.64
CA TYR A 458 14.27 38.75 -37.39
C TYR A 458 14.94 38.11 -36.17
N ARG A 459 14.19 37.94 -35.08
CA ARG A 459 14.68 37.35 -33.83
C ARG A 459 14.96 35.85 -33.91
N LEU A 460 14.58 35.17 -34.97
CA LEU A 460 14.93 33.76 -35.18
C LEU A 460 16.45 33.56 -35.23
N ASN A 461 17.19 34.54 -35.77
CA ASN A 461 18.66 34.55 -35.77
C ASN A 461 19.20 35.98 -35.89
N GLU A 462 19.00 36.77 -34.83
CA GLU A 462 19.33 38.20 -34.79
C GLU A 462 20.80 38.48 -35.11
N SER A 463 21.72 37.69 -34.54
CA SER A 463 23.17 37.85 -34.76
C SER A 463 23.55 37.68 -36.23
N PHE A 464 22.96 36.70 -36.92
CA PHE A 464 23.20 36.45 -38.33
C PHE A 464 22.64 37.57 -39.22
N PHE A 465 21.42 38.04 -38.94
CA PHE A 465 20.87 39.17 -39.69
C PHE A 465 21.66 40.47 -39.47
N ASP A 466 22.14 40.73 -38.24
CA ASP A 466 23.02 41.86 -37.94
C ASP A 466 24.36 41.77 -38.70
N GLU A 467 24.90 40.57 -38.87
CA GLU A 467 26.10 40.33 -39.67
C GLU A 467 25.85 40.61 -41.15
N LEU A 468 24.78 40.05 -41.74
CA LEU A 468 24.39 40.34 -43.13
C LEU A 468 24.21 41.84 -43.37
N LYS A 469 23.57 42.55 -42.43
CA LYS A 469 23.34 43.99 -42.53
C LYS A 469 24.64 44.79 -42.46
N ARG A 470 25.63 44.35 -41.68
CA ARG A 470 26.96 44.97 -41.60
C ARG A 470 27.78 44.75 -42.86
N ASN A 471 27.79 43.53 -43.39
CA ASN A 471 28.54 43.18 -44.60
C ASN A 471 27.92 43.80 -45.87
N ALA A 472 26.64 44.18 -45.80
CA ALA A 472 25.92 44.79 -46.91
C ALA A 472 25.86 46.34 -46.89
N ARG A 473 26.53 46.98 -45.92
CA ARG A 473 26.59 48.43 -45.73
C ARG A 473 27.83 49.01 -46.39
#